data_AF-A0A956HR44-F1
#
_entry.id   AF-A0A956HR44-F1
#
_cell.length_a   1.000
_cell.length_b   1.000
_cell.length_c   1.000
_cell.angle_alpha   90.00
_cell.angle_beta   90.00
_cell.angle_gamma   90.00
#
_symmetry.space_group_name_H-M   'P 1'
#
loop_
_entity.id
_entity.type
_entity.pdbx_description
1 polymer ?
#
loop_
_entity_poly.entity_id
_entity_poly.type
_entity_poly.pdbx_seq_one_letter_code
_entity_poly.pdbx_strand_id
1 'polypeptide(L)'
;SLLPLPAMIRAIEMSLLASHPNVDNSEGLISVTLYDALHDMTPLQEKLGAIGEHPGVLLRDDIDNPDGFVTKSDALTDQFKMVMTISSRHRRVDGVDLSAASGGDMFIVQGDPALDFHLNDIEISGLADPPTIDMRLRIEEVTTPIEPCDDGPSCYDNAPPEQAFTGIWTEDPWNFEYFAALAGWLHYGVENPLRYYTCYAFYQGQCAATVALGHAQNAGAEIDPAAPDGWASFILTDPPFSPTLIATLPPQQYFWEMLVGIADTMYHDPNGDGVPDYETAVPQFTFHGLDIGVSTQELVDKVVESLKAQEEKLATVLVGEFWRNNDPLDFYYWRGEDGRPYLYFANEEDLRPDPQDPNKQLVPSYPTPGFYSCPEFSGCKVSQTTVLGVDDKTHEKVRLVDTQTILYVRDDQNDPYEVQFTVANDAEIFVRVTPL
;
A
#
# COMPACT_ATOMS: atom_id res chain seq x y z
N SER A 1 31.39 -18.84 -10.38
CA SER A 1 30.07 -19.27 -9.86
C SER A 1 29.38 -20.08 -10.95
N LEU A 2 28.82 -21.24 -10.64
CA LEU A 2 28.02 -22.05 -11.56
C LEU A 2 26.57 -21.54 -11.68
N LEU A 3 26.12 -20.69 -10.76
CA LEU A 3 24.84 -19.97 -10.86
C LEU A 3 25.14 -18.47 -11.03
N PRO A 4 24.74 -17.84 -12.15
CA PRO A 4 24.92 -16.40 -12.33
C PRO A 4 24.01 -15.60 -11.41
N LEU A 5 24.58 -14.55 -10.79
CA LEU A 5 23.86 -13.69 -9.87
C LEU A 5 22.58 -13.06 -10.48
N PRO A 6 22.56 -12.58 -11.74
CA PRO A 6 21.33 -12.04 -12.32
C PRO A 6 20.18 -13.06 -12.39
N ALA A 7 20.50 -14.31 -12.77
CA ALA A 7 19.50 -15.38 -12.82
C ALA A 7 19.01 -15.77 -11.41
N MET A 8 19.91 -15.70 -10.42
CA MET A 8 19.53 -15.92 -9.02
C MET A 8 18.58 -14.84 -8.51
N ILE A 9 18.90 -13.56 -8.73
CA ILE A 9 18.01 -12.45 -8.37
C ILE A 9 16.63 -12.68 -9.00
N ARG A 10 16.60 -12.98 -10.30
CA ARG A 10 15.34 -13.20 -11.02
C ARG A 10 14.54 -14.39 -10.49
N ALA A 11 15.21 -15.49 -10.14
CA ALA A 11 14.55 -16.64 -9.56
C ALA A 11 13.92 -16.31 -8.19
N ILE A 12 14.63 -15.57 -7.32
CA ILE A 12 14.11 -15.11 -6.02
C ILE A 12 12.90 -14.18 -6.22
N GLU A 13 12.97 -13.25 -7.17
CA GLU A 13 11.84 -12.37 -7.52
C GLU A 13 10.60 -13.18 -7.93
N MET A 14 10.77 -14.13 -8.85
CA MET A 14 9.66 -14.91 -9.41
C MET A 14 9.06 -15.94 -8.46
N SER A 15 9.85 -16.45 -7.52
CA SER A 15 9.45 -17.52 -6.63
C SER A 15 9.15 -16.99 -5.23
N LEU A 16 10.17 -16.71 -4.42
CA LEU A 16 10.00 -16.25 -3.03
C LEU A 16 9.19 -14.95 -2.93
N LEU A 17 9.53 -13.92 -3.70
CA LEU A 17 8.86 -12.62 -3.57
C LEU A 17 7.46 -12.62 -4.20
N ALA A 18 7.34 -12.99 -5.48
CA ALA A 18 6.05 -12.94 -6.19
C ALA A 18 5.01 -13.96 -5.70
N SER A 19 5.43 -15.03 -5.01
CA SER A 19 4.50 -15.99 -4.40
C SER A 19 3.99 -15.55 -3.03
N HIS A 20 4.60 -14.53 -2.42
CA HIS A 20 4.22 -14.06 -1.10
C HIS A 20 2.82 -13.41 -1.13
N PRO A 21 1.85 -13.80 -0.28
CA PRO A 21 0.47 -13.29 -0.32
C PRO A 21 0.32 -11.77 -0.21
N ASN A 22 1.26 -11.09 0.45
CA ASN A 22 1.29 -9.63 0.59
C ASN A 22 2.17 -8.90 -0.45
N VAL A 23 2.70 -9.61 -1.45
CA VAL A 23 3.40 -9.03 -2.61
C VAL A 23 2.49 -9.18 -3.83
N ASP A 24 1.64 -8.18 -4.06
CA ASP A 24 0.62 -8.21 -5.11
C ASP A 24 1.17 -7.72 -6.47
N ASN A 25 2.31 -8.26 -6.89
CA ASN A 25 2.87 -8.00 -8.23
C ASN A 25 3.85 -9.10 -8.66
N SER A 26 3.89 -9.35 -9.98
CA SER A 26 4.77 -10.35 -10.60
C SER A 26 6.25 -9.93 -10.67
N GLU A 27 6.56 -8.70 -10.27
CA GLU A 27 7.93 -8.17 -10.26
C GLU A 27 8.63 -8.42 -8.91
N GLY A 28 7.92 -8.93 -7.90
CA GLY A 28 8.47 -9.18 -6.57
C GLY A 28 8.72 -7.90 -5.75
N LEU A 29 8.11 -6.77 -6.14
CA LEU A 29 8.32 -5.49 -5.47
C LEU A 29 7.55 -5.40 -4.15
N ILE A 30 8.26 -5.08 -3.07
CA ILE A 30 7.68 -4.93 -1.75
C ILE A 30 7.07 -3.53 -1.62
N SER A 31 5.78 -3.46 -1.28
CA SER A 31 5.11 -2.19 -1.03
C SER A 31 5.40 -1.68 0.38
N VAL A 32 5.94 -0.47 0.47
CA VAL A 32 6.21 0.24 1.72
C VAL A 32 5.31 1.47 1.82
N THR A 33 4.74 1.71 2.99
CA THR A 33 3.85 2.85 3.25
C THR A 33 4.48 3.86 4.21
N LEU A 34 3.95 5.10 4.24
CA LEU A 34 4.34 6.08 5.26
C LEU A 34 4.09 5.57 6.68
N TYR A 35 3.06 4.74 6.89
CA TYR A 35 2.81 4.11 8.18
C TYR A 35 3.96 3.20 8.61
N ASP A 36 4.51 2.42 7.67
CA ASP A 36 5.67 1.57 7.93
C ASP A 36 6.87 2.43 8.32
N ALA A 37 7.16 3.50 7.57
CA ALA A 37 8.25 4.41 7.85
C ALA A 37 8.10 5.12 9.23
N LEU A 38 6.89 5.55 9.59
CA LEU A 38 6.59 6.16 10.90
C LEU A 38 6.78 5.19 12.07
N HIS A 39 6.72 3.89 11.81
CA HIS A 39 6.94 2.82 12.78
C HIS A 39 8.26 2.09 12.52
N ASP A 40 9.25 2.80 11.97
CA ASP A 40 10.61 2.30 11.79
C ASP A 40 10.65 0.96 11.02
N MET A 41 9.78 0.81 10.02
CA MET A 41 9.55 -0.42 9.24
C MET A 41 9.23 -1.69 10.04
N THR A 42 9.03 -1.58 11.35
CA THR A 42 8.64 -2.70 12.22
C THR A 42 7.37 -3.42 11.70
N PRO A 43 6.33 -2.76 11.15
CA PRO A 43 5.18 -3.48 10.62
C PRO A 43 5.48 -4.36 9.40
N LEU A 44 6.60 -4.17 8.71
CA LEU A 44 6.96 -5.01 7.56
C LEU A 44 7.18 -6.47 7.97
N GLN A 45 7.68 -6.74 9.17
CA GLN A 45 7.88 -8.12 9.63
C GLN A 45 6.56 -8.88 9.82
N GLU A 46 5.47 -8.17 10.15
CA GLU A 46 4.13 -8.77 10.23
C GLU A 46 3.55 -8.98 8.84
N LYS A 47 3.80 -8.04 7.93
CA LYS A 47 3.33 -8.09 6.54
C LYS A 47 4.09 -9.10 5.69
N LEU A 48 5.39 -9.28 5.92
CA LEU A 48 6.29 -10.08 5.10
C LEU A 48 6.87 -11.28 5.85
N GLY A 49 6.44 -11.51 7.08
CA GLY A 49 6.74 -12.73 7.82
C GLY A 49 5.93 -13.91 7.31
N ALA A 50 6.08 -15.07 7.95
CA ALA A 50 5.38 -16.28 7.57
C ALA A 50 3.85 -16.09 7.55
N ILE A 51 3.21 -16.54 6.47
CA ILE A 51 1.76 -16.44 6.27
C ILE A 51 1.23 -17.67 5.53
N GLY A 52 0.33 -18.42 6.17
CA GLY A 52 -0.15 -19.68 5.64
C GLY A 52 1.00 -20.68 5.51
N GLU A 53 1.19 -21.22 4.30
CA GLU A 53 2.29 -22.14 3.94
C GLU A 53 3.55 -21.39 3.48
N HIS A 54 3.45 -20.09 3.19
CA HIS A 54 4.59 -19.28 2.77
C HIS A 54 5.49 -18.97 3.99
N PRO A 55 6.82 -19.22 3.94
CA PRO A 55 7.72 -19.11 5.09
C PRO A 55 8.01 -17.66 5.52
N GLY A 56 7.60 -16.72 4.67
CA GLY A 56 7.87 -15.28 4.81
C GLY A 56 9.15 -14.90 4.08
N VAL A 57 9.25 -13.62 3.73
CA VAL A 57 10.48 -13.00 3.24
C VAL A 57 11.32 -12.50 4.42
N LEU A 58 10.67 -11.86 5.39
CA LEU A 58 11.31 -11.31 6.58
C LEU A 58 11.23 -12.28 7.75
N LEU A 59 12.36 -12.43 8.46
CA LEU A 59 12.35 -13.08 9.76
C LEU A 59 11.69 -12.14 10.78
N ARG A 60 10.85 -12.70 11.64
CA ARG A 60 10.18 -11.93 12.69
C ARG A 60 11.11 -11.66 13.86
N ASP A 61 11.32 -10.39 14.18
CA ASP A 61 12.22 -9.96 15.26
C ASP A 61 11.67 -10.28 16.65
N ASP A 62 10.36 -10.48 16.78
CA ASP A 62 9.67 -10.75 18.04
C ASP A 62 9.54 -12.23 18.40
N ILE A 63 9.73 -13.13 17.43
CA ILE A 63 9.57 -14.58 17.60
C ILE A 63 10.88 -15.32 17.34
N ASP A 64 11.62 -14.97 16.29
CA ASP A 64 12.71 -15.78 15.74
C ASP A 64 14.07 -15.04 15.80
N ASN A 65 14.37 -14.39 16.93
CA ASN A 65 15.48 -13.45 17.04
C ASN A 65 16.40 -13.73 18.25
N PRO A 66 17.25 -14.76 18.18
CA PRO A 66 18.10 -15.17 19.29
C PRO A 66 19.24 -14.17 19.59
N ASP A 67 19.57 -13.26 18.66
CA ASP A 67 20.69 -12.33 18.75
C ASP A 67 20.29 -10.86 18.94
N GLY A 68 18.97 -10.57 18.98
CA GLY A 68 18.44 -9.25 19.28
C GLY A 68 18.49 -8.25 18.13
N PHE A 69 18.57 -8.72 16.88
CA PHE A 69 18.46 -7.89 15.69
C PHE A 69 17.07 -7.26 15.56
N VAL A 70 16.96 -6.07 14.97
CA VAL A 70 15.67 -5.42 14.76
C VAL A 70 15.65 -4.84 13.37
N THR A 71 14.59 -5.16 12.63
CA THR A 71 14.22 -4.54 11.36
C THR A 71 13.89 -3.09 11.65
N LYS A 72 14.69 -2.20 11.07
CA LYS A 72 14.58 -0.75 11.29
C LYS A 72 14.97 0.02 10.04
N SER A 73 14.53 1.25 9.92
CA SER A 73 14.85 2.15 8.81
C SER A 73 15.35 3.50 9.28
N ASP A 74 16.38 3.97 8.59
CA ASP A 74 16.84 5.35 8.76
C ASP A 74 16.08 6.32 7.84
N ALA A 75 15.00 5.90 7.16
CA ALA A 75 14.27 6.74 6.19
C ALA A 75 13.72 8.03 6.81
N LEU A 76 13.16 7.96 8.02
CA LEU A 76 12.71 9.11 8.79
C LEU A 76 13.68 9.32 9.96
N THR A 77 14.34 10.47 10.00
CA THR A 77 15.28 10.79 11.09
C THR A 77 14.53 11.31 12.32
N ASP A 78 15.24 11.50 13.42
CA ASP A 78 14.71 12.14 14.63
C ASP A 78 14.26 13.59 14.40
N GLN A 79 14.67 14.22 13.29
CA GLN A 79 14.25 15.54 12.86
C GLN A 79 13.07 15.51 11.88
N PHE A 80 12.46 14.33 11.63
CA PHE A 80 11.36 14.22 10.67
C PHE A 80 10.21 15.16 11.04
N LYS A 81 9.82 15.98 10.06
CA LYS A 81 8.75 16.95 10.22
C LYS A 81 8.01 17.13 8.90
N MET A 82 6.69 17.05 8.99
CA MET A 82 5.76 17.42 7.92
C MET A 82 4.95 18.64 8.37
N VAL A 83 4.99 19.72 7.59
CA VAL A 83 4.19 20.92 7.81
C VAL A 83 3.27 21.10 6.63
N MET A 84 1.98 21.28 6.91
CA MET A 84 0.96 21.56 5.92
C MET A 84 0.14 22.77 6.36
N THR A 85 -0.03 23.73 5.46
CA THR A 85 -0.85 24.91 5.70
C THR A 85 -2.27 24.66 5.20
N ILE A 86 -3.26 24.98 6.03
CA ILE A 86 -4.68 24.80 5.73
C ILE A 86 -5.42 26.09 6.05
N SER A 87 -6.31 26.52 5.17
CA SER A 87 -7.22 27.63 5.42
C SER A 87 -8.62 27.12 5.72
N SER A 88 -9.21 27.57 6.82
CA SER A 88 -10.61 27.27 7.14
C SER A 88 -11.57 28.27 6.49
N ARG A 89 -12.60 27.74 5.84
CA ARG A 89 -13.73 28.52 5.32
C ARG A 89 -14.91 28.59 6.30
N HIS A 90 -14.73 28.10 7.53
CA HIS A 90 -15.72 28.29 8.59
C HIS A 90 -15.77 29.76 9.01
N ARG A 91 -16.98 30.27 9.22
CA ARG A 91 -17.24 31.60 9.75
C ARG A 91 -18.19 31.47 10.92
N ARG A 92 -17.85 32.14 12.02
CA ARG A 92 -18.79 32.32 13.13
C ARG A 92 -19.80 33.39 12.75
N VAL A 93 -21.07 33.12 13.01
CA VAL A 93 -22.18 34.05 12.83
C VAL A 93 -23.01 34.11 14.10
N ASP A 94 -23.61 35.28 14.34
CA ASP A 94 -24.51 35.50 15.46
C ASP A 94 -25.96 35.51 14.94
N GLY A 95 -26.87 34.93 15.69
CA GLY A 95 -28.27 34.84 15.28
C GLY A 95 -29.24 34.65 16.44
N VAL A 96 -30.43 34.19 16.12
CA VAL A 96 -31.56 34.10 17.05
C VAL A 96 -32.23 32.74 16.94
N ASP A 97 -32.46 32.11 18.08
CA ASP A 97 -33.43 31.05 18.30
C ASP A 97 -34.76 31.70 18.71
N LEU A 98 -35.77 31.57 17.84
CA LEU A 98 -37.11 32.12 18.00
C LEU A 98 -37.85 31.44 19.14
N SER A 99 -37.77 30.11 19.23
CA SER A 99 -38.49 29.32 20.23
C SER A 99 -38.01 29.64 21.65
N ALA A 100 -36.71 29.88 21.83
CA ALA A 100 -36.13 30.30 23.11
C ALA A 100 -36.14 31.82 23.32
N ALA A 101 -36.44 32.60 22.28
CA ALA A 101 -36.31 34.06 22.24
C ALA A 101 -34.92 34.54 22.72
N SER A 102 -33.87 33.81 22.32
CA SER A 102 -32.48 34.05 22.73
C SER A 102 -31.55 34.21 21.54
N GLY A 103 -30.48 34.98 21.75
CA GLY A 103 -29.37 35.04 20.81
C GLY A 103 -28.36 33.92 21.06
N GLY A 104 -27.62 33.55 20.03
CA GLY A 104 -26.57 32.55 20.08
C GLY A 104 -25.63 32.66 18.89
N ASP A 105 -24.71 31.71 18.77
CA ASP A 105 -23.75 31.65 17.68
C ASP A 105 -23.64 30.29 17.03
N MET A 106 -23.26 30.29 15.75
CA MET A 106 -23.00 29.07 15.00
C MET A 106 -21.86 29.27 14.01
N PHE A 107 -21.28 28.17 13.55
CA PHE A 107 -20.31 28.15 12.48
C PHE A 107 -20.99 27.71 11.18
N ILE A 108 -20.86 28.53 10.15
CA ILE A 108 -21.27 28.21 8.78
C ILE A 108 -20.05 27.95 7.92
N VAL A 109 -20.23 27.19 6.84
CA VAL A 109 -19.18 26.94 5.85
C VAL A 109 -19.41 27.84 4.63
N GLN A 110 -18.41 28.62 4.24
CA GLN A 110 -18.46 29.41 3.02
C GLN A 110 -17.79 28.69 1.84
N GLY A 111 -18.62 28.15 0.93
CA GLY A 111 -18.15 27.42 -0.24
C GLY A 111 -17.67 26.00 0.06
N ASP A 112 -17.27 25.29 -0.99
CA ASP A 112 -16.88 23.87 -0.95
C ASP A 112 -15.46 23.72 -1.54
N PRO A 113 -14.52 22.99 -0.93
CA PRO A 113 -14.57 22.34 0.40
C PRO A 113 -14.43 23.32 1.59
N ALA A 114 -14.79 22.85 2.79
CA ALA A 114 -14.75 23.62 4.03
C ALA A 114 -13.34 23.95 4.54
N LEU A 115 -12.36 23.12 4.20
CA LEU A 115 -10.94 23.37 4.38
C LEU A 115 -10.27 23.41 3.02
N ASP A 116 -9.38 24.38 2.84
CA ASP A 116 -8.59 24.59 1.64
C ASP A 116 -7.14 24.23 1.95
N PHE A 117 -6.64 23.16 1.35
CA PHE A 117 -5.28 22.67 1.60
C PHE A 117 -4.29 23.32 0.64
N HIS A 118 -3.30 24.01 1.20
CA HIS A 118 -2.21 24.58 0.40
C HIS A 118 -1.17 23.49 0.12
N LEU A 119 -1.55 22.48 -0.66
CA LEU A 119 -0.74 21.27 -0.89
C LEU A 119 0.56 21.53 -1.68
N ASN A 120 0.71 22.71 -2.26
CA ASN A 120 1.98 23.14 -2.88
C ASN A 120 2.98 23.69 -1.86
N ASP A 121 2.53 23.97 -0.63
CA ASP A 121 3.33 24.52 0.47
C ASP A 121 3.59 23.47 1.55
N ILE A 122 3.55 22.18 1.19
CA ILE A 122 3.92 21.11 2.11
C ILE A 122 5.44 21.12 2.27
N GLU A 123 5.90 21.27 3.51
CA GLU A 123 7.31 21.14 3.86
C GLU A 123 7.54 19.77 4.50
N ILE A 124 8.37 18.94 3.88
CA ILE A 124 8.84 17.67 4.43
C ILE A 124 10.34 17.79 4.68
N SER A 125 10.78 17.49 5.90
CA SER A 125 12.18 17.56 6.31
C SER A 125 12.52 16.39 7.24
N GLY A 126 13.81 16.14 7.46
CA GLY A 126 14.28 15.02 8.28
C GLY A 126 14.11 13.65 7.61
N LEU A 127 14.27 13.59 6.29
CA LEU A 127 14.42 12.34 5.55
C LEU A 127 15.91 12.03 5.39
N ALA A 128 16.32 10.77 5.49
CA ALA A 128 17.69 10.37 5.16
C ALA A 128 17.92 10.30 3.65
N ASP A 129 19.16 10.57 3.23
CA ASP A 129 19.56 10.58 1.83
C ASP A 129 20.88 9.80 1.63
N PRO A 130 20.85 8.57 1.06
CA PRO A 130 19.65 7.81 0.68
C PRO A 130 18.92 7.24 1.92
N PRO A 131 17.62 6.95 1.82
CA PRO A 131 16.87 6.26 2.85
C PRO A 131 17.26 4.77 2.86
N THR A 132 17.55 4.22 4.04
CA THR A 132 18.01 2.83 4.19
C THR A 132 17.16 2.00 5.16
N ILE A 133 17.27 0.68 5.04
CA ILE A 133 16.65 -0.31 5.93
C ILE A 133 17.66 -1.39 6.34
N ASP A 134 17.63 -1.75 7.62
CA ASP A 134 18.22 -2.98 8.14
C ASP A 134 17.14 -4.06 8.11
N MET A 135 17.41 -5.22 7.51
CA MET A 135 16.44 -6.31 7.44
C MET A 135 17.10 -7.69 7.47
N ARG A 136 16.34 -8.71 7.87
CA ARG A 136 16.81 -10.10 7.91
C ARG A 136 15.90 -11.00 7.08
N LEU A 137 16.51 -11.72 6.16
CA LEU A 137 15.85 -12.74 5.36
C LEU A 137 16.16 -14.13 5.92
N ARG A 138 15.16 -15.01 5.86
CA ARG A 138 15.33 -16.45 6.09
C ARG A 138 14.93 -17.17 4.81
N ILE A 139 15.73 -18.15 4.44
CA ILE A 139 15.43 -19.05 3.34
C ILE A 139 15.34 -20.46 3.93
N GLU A 140 14.29 -21.19 3.54
CA GLU A 140 14.11 -22.58 3.94
C GLU A 140 14.74 -23.51 2.88
N GLU A 141 15.19 -24.67 3.35
CA GLU A 141 15.73 -25.75 2.52
C GLU A 141 14.81 -26.95 2.60
N VAL A 142 14.75 -27.73 1.52
CA VAL A 142 14.04 -29.00 1.52
C VAL A 142 14.73 -29.98 2.47
N THR A 143 13.99 -30.51 3.44
CA THR A 143 14.55 -31.38 4.49
C THR A 143 14.92 -32.80 4.05
N THR A 144 14.66 -33.15 2.78
CA THR A 144 14.88 -34.48 2.22
C THR A 144 15.59 -34.37 0.88
N PRO A 145 16.51 -35.31 0.56
CA PRO A 145 17.14 -35.35 -0.76
C PRO A 145 16.10 -35.39 -1.87
N ILE A 146 16.32 -34.58 -2.89
CA ILE A 146 15.42 -34.44 -4.03
C ILE A 146 15.92 -35.36 -5.14
N GLU A 147 15.14 -36.39 -5.43
CA GLU A 147 15.46 -37.31 -6.53
C GLU A 147 15.16 -36.62 -7.88
N PRO A 148 16.10 -36.65 -8.84
CA PRO A 148 15.90 -36.04 -10.14
C PRO A 148 14.91 -36.85 -10.98
N CYS A 149 14.35 -36.22 -12.02
CA CYS A 149 13.62 -36.96 -13.05
C CYS A 149 14.63 -37.61 -14.00
N ASP A 150 14.81 -38.93 -13.90
CA ASP A 150 15.86 -39.66 -14.64
C ASP A 150 15.38 -40.70 -15.66
N ASP A 151 14.06 -40.76 -15.90
CA ASP A 151 13.43 -41.67 -16.87
C ASP A 151 13.66 -41.27 -18.35
N GLY A 152 14.68 -40.44 -18.64
CA GLY A 152 15.05 -40.05 -19.99
C GLY A 152 13.96 -39.24 -20.70
N PRO A 153 13.46 -39.65 -21.89
CA PRO A 153 12.52 -38.85 -22.67
C PRO A 153 11.22 -38.44 -21.96
N SER A 154 10.73 -39.22 -20.98
CA SER A 154 9.55 -38.81 -20.20
C SER A 154 9.81 -37.64 -19.26
N CYS A 155 11.07 -37.33 -18.97
CA CYS A 155 11.50 -36.23 -18.11
C CYS A 155 11.84 -34.96 -18.88
N TYR A 156 11.89 -35.00 -20.22
CA TYR A 156 12.23 -33.84 -21.04
C TYR A 156 11.25 -32.68 -20.84
N ASP A 157 9.99 -32.97 -20.56
CA ASP A 157 8.98 -31.94 -20.32
C ASP A 157 8.87 -31.55 -18.83
N ASN A 158 9.69 -32.11 -17.92
CA ASN A 158 9.68 -31.76 -16.49
C ASN A 158 10.46 -30.46 -16.26
N ALA A 159 9.81 -29.32 -16.51
CA ALA A 159 10.40 -27.99 -16.36
C ALA A 159 9.34 -26.92 -16.01
N PRO A 160 9.70 -25.90 -15.21
CA PRO A 160 8.80 -24.80 -14.88
C PRO A 160 8.62 -23.86 -16.09
N PRO A 161 7.58 -23.00 -16.10
CA PRO A 161 6.46 -22.94 -15.15
C PRO A 161 5.25 -23.79 -15.59
N GLU A 162 5.29 -24.41 -16.78
CA GLU A 162 4.09 -24.98 -17.42
C GLU A 162 3.87 -26.48 -17.14
N GLN A 163 4.92 -27.27 -16.89
CA GLN A 163 4.81 -28.72 -16.67
C GLN A 163 5.81 -29.21 -15.61
N ALA A 164 5.34 -29.28 -14.36
CA ALA A 164 6.07 -29.88 -13.25
C ALA A 164 5.29 -31.10 -12.74
N PHE A 165 5.94 -32.26 -12.66
CA PHE A 165 5.29 -33.48 -12.16
C PHE A 165 6.17 -34.36 -11.27
N THR A 166 7.48 -34.08 -11.16
CA THR A 166 8.37 -34.75 -10.20
C THR A 166 9.63 -33.93 -9.89
N GLY A 167 10.38 -34.36 -8.87
CA GLY A 167 11.67 -33.81 -8.49
C GLY A 167 11.57 -32.39 -7.95
N ILE A 168 12.58 -31.56 -8.23
CA ILE A 168 12.65 -30.21 -7.65
C ILE A 168 11.45 -29.33 -7.98
N TRP A 169 10.81 -29.56 -9.14
CA TRP A 169 9.71 -28.72 -9.60
C TRP A 169 8.37 -28.98 -8.90
N THR A 170 8.28 -30.05 -8.10
CA THR A 170 7.11 -30.31 -7.25
C THR A 170 7.29 -29.81 -5.81
N GLU A 171 8.48 -29.32 -5.47
CA GLU A 171 8.74 -28.70 -4.18
C GLU A 171 8.15 -27.29 -4.10
N ASP A 172 8.03 -26.79 -2.88
CA ASP A 172 7.57 -25.43 -2.65
C ASP A 172 8.52 -24.41 -3.30
N PRO A 173 7.98 -23.39 -4.00
CA PRO A 173 8.80 -22.48 -4.81
C PRO A 173 9.71 -21.58 -3.98
N TRP A 174 9.44 -21.42 -2.68
CA TRP A 174 10.22 -20.59 -1.76
C TRP A 174 11.44 -21.30 -1.14
N ASN A 175 11.65 -22.58 -1.43
CA ASN A 175 12.82 -23.31 -0.94
C ASN A 175 14.08 -22.97 -1.76
N PHE A 176 15.23 -23.03 -1.09
CA PHE A 176 16.54 -22.73 -1.68
C PHE A 176 16.80 -23.52 -2.96
N GLU A 177 16.53 -24.83 -2.90
CA GLU A 177 16.76 -25.75 -3.99
C GLU A 177 15.92 -25.36 -5.22
N TYR A 178 14.68 -24.90 -5.00
CA TYR A 178 13.75 -24.59 -6.09
C TYR A 178 14.24 -23.38 -6.86
N PHE A 179 14.57 -22.28 -6.17
CA PHE A 179 15.06 -21.11 -6.88
C PHE A 179 16.48 -21.30 -7.42
N ALA A 180 17.32 -22.16 -6.83
CA ALA A 180 18.63 -22.50 -7.37
C ALA A 180 18.50 -23.26 -8.71
N ALA A 181 17.59 -24.24 -8.76
CA ALA A 181 17.23 -24.91 -10.01
C ALA A 181 16.62 -23.93 -11.02
N LEU A 182 15.69 -23.07 -10.60
CA LEU A 182 15.06 -22.08 -11.46
C LEU A 182 16.08 -21.09 -12.05
N ALA A 183 17.05 -20.63 -11.25
CA ALA A 183 18.13 -19.78 -11.72
C ALA A 183 19.00 -20.51 -12.77
N GLY A 184 19.30 -21.78 -12.53
CA GLY A 184 19.99 -22.63 -13.49
C GLY A 184 19.20 -22.81 -14.79
N TRP A 185 17.89 -23.04 -14.72
CA TRP A 185 17.01 -23.15 -15.88
C TRP A 185 16.90 -21.83 -16.66
N LEU A 186 16.66 -20.70 -15.98
CA LEU A 186 16.61 -19.37 -16.59
C LEU A 186 17.90 -19.10 -17.37
N HIS A 187 19.05 -19.40 -16.76
CA HIS A 187 20.32 -19.11 -17.40
C HIS A 187 20.70 -20.12 -18.49
N TYR A 188 20.71 -21.42 -18.17
CA TYR A 188 21.25 -22.47 -19.04
C TYR A 188 20.21 -23.16 -19.93
N GLY A 189 18.93 -23.06 -19.60
CA GLY A 189 17.82 -23.57 -20.41
C GLY A 189 17.25 -22.51 -21.35
N VAL A 190 17.15 -21.25 -20.89
CA VAL A 190 16.48 -20.17 -21.63
C VAL A 190 17.44 -19.16 -22.23
N GLU A 191 18.23 -18.44 -21.41
CA GLU A 191 19.04 -17.32 -21.87
C GLU A 191 20.28 -17.75 -22.67
N ASN A 192 20.98 -18.78 -22.17
CA ASN A 192 22.23 -19.30 -22.71
C ASN A 192 22.13 -20.83 -22.85
N PRO A 193 21.31 -21.34 -23.80
CA PRO A 193 21.06 -22.77 -23.93
C PRO A 193 22.35 -23.59 -23.95
N LEU A 194 22.56 -24.38 -22.90
CA LEU A 194 23.84 -25.04 -22.66
C LEU A 194 23.94 -26.32 -23.49
N ARG A 195 24.88 -26.29 -24.45
CA ARG A 195 25.28 -27.46 -25.25
C ARG A 195 26.76 -27.70 -25.06
N TYR A 196 27.11 -28.81 -24.46
CA TYR A 196 28.49 -29.08 -24.09
C TYR A 196 28.82 -30.56 -24.20
N TYR A 197 30.09 -30.87 -24.43
CA TYR A 197 30.58 -32.23 -24.52
C TYR A 197 32.01 -32.28 -23.99
N THR A 198 32.27 -33.11 -22.98
CA THR A 198 33.63 -33.31 -22.46
C THR A 198 33.82 -34.68 -21.85
N CYS A 199 35.07 -35.11 -21.75
CA CYS A 199 35.39 -36.32 -21.00
C CYS A 199 35.18 -36.10 -19.50
N TYR A 200 34.31 -36.91 -18.90
CA TYR A 200 34.01 -36.91 -17.47
C TYR A 200 35.03 -37.76 -16.68
N ALA A 201 35.35 -38.95 -17.19
CA ALA A 201 36.28 -39.87 -16.54
C ALA A 201 37.30 -40.41 -17.54
N PHE A 202 38.56 -40.47 -17.12
CA PHE A 202 39.65 -41.06 -17.91
C PHE A 202 40.05 -42.43 -17.37
N TYR A 203 40.27 -43.39 -18.26
CA TYR A 203 40.86 -44.69 -17.95
C TYR A 203 42.04 -44.93 -18.88
N GLN A 204 43.23 -45.19 -18.32
CA GLN A 204 44.48 -45.40 -19.07
C GLN A 204 44.79 -44.29 -20.11
N GLY A 205 44.45 -43.04 -19.79
CA GLY A 205 44.67 -41.90 -20.69
C GLY A 205 43.67 -41.78 -21.84
N GLN A 206 42.66 -42.65 -21.90
CA GLN A 206 41.54 -42.56 -22.83
C GLN A 206 40.29 -42.11 -22.09
N CYS A 207 39.36 -41.48 -22.80
CA CYS A 207 38.07 -41.16 -22.22
C CYS A 207 37.29 -42.45 -21.97
N ALA A 208 36.82 -42.63 -20.74
CA ALA A 208 36.06 -43.78 -20.29
C ALA A 208 34.57 -43.46 -20.16
N ALA A 209 34.26 -42.24 -19.74
CA ALA A 209 32.91 -41.72 -19.69
C ALA A 209 32.92 -40.28 -20.16
N THR A 210 31.96 -39.93 -20.99
CA THR A 210 31.73 -38.57 -21.45
C THR A 210 30.44 -38.04 -20.84
N VAL A 211 30.44 -36.77 -20.45
CA VAL A 211 29.20 -36.01 -20.25
C VAL A 211 28.85 -35.21 -21.50
N ALA A 212 27.62 -35.37 -21.96
CA ALA A 212 26.98 -34.55 -22.99
C ALA A 212 25.86 -33.74 -22.35
N LEU A 213 25.81 -32.43 -22.60
CA LEU A 213 24.72 -31.54 -22.22
C LEU A 213 23.97 -31.14 -23.49
N GLY A 214 22.66 -31.43 -23.54
CA GLY A 214 21.79 -31.25 -24.70
C GLY A 214 22.16 -32.10 -25.91
N HIS A 215 21.57 -31.77 -27.07
CA HIS A 215 21.76 -32.47 -28.34
C HIS A 215 23.13 -32.20 -29.01
N ALA A 216 24.24 -32.31 -28.27
CA ALA A 216 25.57 -32.02 -28.78
C ALA A 216 25.96 -32.97 -29.95
N GLN A 217 25.87 -32.51 -31.21
CA GLN A 217 26.03 -33.35 -32.42
C GLN A 217 27.45 -33.86 -32.70
N ASN A 218 28.45 -33.61 -31.84
CA ASN A 218 29.87 -33.76 -32.20
C ASN A 218 30.62 -34.91 -31.53
N ALA A 219 29.93 -35.98 -31.15
CA ALA A 219 30.57 -37.14 -30.58
C ALA A 219 30.10 -38.41 -31.25
N GLY A 220 31.03 -39.30 -31.61
CA GLY A 220 30.73 -40.66 -32.06
C GLY A 220 30.13 -41.56 -30.97
N ALA A 221 29.30 -40.99 -30.09
CA ALA A 221 28.52 -41.61 -29.04
C ALA A 221 27.04 -41.35 -29.37
N GLU A 222 26.18 -42.34 -29.15
CA GLU A 222 24.73 -42.22 -29.36
C GLU A 222 24.14 -41.29 -28.28
N ILE A 223 24.21 -39.98 -28.54
CA ILE A 223 23.48 -38.95 -27.78
C ILE A 223 22.04 -38.99 -28.27
N ASP A 224 21.07 -38.99 -27.36
CA ASP A 224 19.66 -38.92 -27.74
C ASP A 224 19.43 -37.64 -28.56
N PRO A 225 19.07 -37.74 -29.86
CA PRO A 225 18.85 -36.57 -30.70
C PRO A 225 17.63 -35.76 -30.27
N ALA A 226 16.75 -36.32 -29.45
CA ALA A 226 15.61 -35.64 -28.86
C ALA A 226 15.94 -34.93 -27.53
N ALA A 227 17.17 -35.07 -27.01
CA ALA A 227 17.55 -34.46 -25.74
C ALA A 227 17.45 -32.91 -25.79
N PRO A 228 16.68 -32.30 -24.89
CA PRO A 228 16.53 -30.84 -24.82
C PRO A 228 17.81 -30.17 -24.35
N ASP A 229 17.92 -28.86 -24.58
CA ASP A 229 19.08 -28.08 -24.12
C ASP A 229 19.22 -28.18 -22.59
N GLY A 230 20.46 -28.36 -22.11
CA GLY A 230 20.74 -28.57 -20.69
C GLY A 230 20.51 -30.00 -20.17
N TRP A 231 19.94 -30.93 -20.94
CA TRP A 231 19.82 -32.34 -20.52
C TRP A 231 21.20 -33.01 -20.41
N ALA A 232 21.57 -33.49 -19.23
CA ALA A 232 22.85 -34.13 -18.96
C ALA A 232 22.77 -35.64 -19.18
N SER A 233 23.65 -36.16 -20.04
CA SER A 233 23.77 -37.57 -20.36
C SER A 233 25.21 -38.04 -20.16
N PHE A 234 25.39 -39.09 -19.35
CA PHE A 234 26.68 -39.74 -19.14
C PHE A 234 26.79 -40.98 -20.02
N ILE A 235 27.74 -40.97 -20.95
CA ILE A 235 27.90 -42.00 -21.98
C ILE A 235 29.24 -42.70 -21.79
N LEU A 236 29.19 -44.02 -21.65
CA LEU A 236 30.37 -44.87 -21.55
C LEU A 236 30.96 -45.12 -22.94
N THR A 237 32.26 -44.89 -23.10
CA THR A 237 32.96 -45.04 -24.38
C THR A 237 33.63 -46.41 -24.48
N ASP A 238 32.88 -47.41 -24.98
CA ASP A 238 33.27 -48.80 -25.35
C ASP A 238 33.91 -49.67 -24.22
N PRO A 239 33.40 -50.89 -23.93
CA PRO A 239 33.85 -51.75 -22.82
C PRO A 239 35.34 -52.19 -22.91
N PRO A 240 35.96 -52.64 -21.79
CA PRO A 240 35.34 -53.20 -20.58
C PRO A 240 35.48 -52.30 -19.35
N PHE A 241 34.39 -51.61 -18.98
CA PHE A 241 34.34 -50.86 -17.71
C PHE A 241 33.85 -51.74 -16.56
N SER A 242 34.40 -51.51 -15.38
CA SER A 242 33.95 -52.16 -14.15
C SER A 242 32.50 -51.75 -13.81
N PRO A 243 31.64 -52.66 -13.33
CA PRO A 243 30.33 -52.31 -12.76
C PRO A 243 30.40 -51.18 -11.71
N THR A 244 31.54 -51.04 -11.03
CA THR A 244 31.80 -49.95 -10.08
C THR A 244 31.82 -48.58 -10.74
N LEU A 245 32.37 -48.43 -11.95
CA LEU A 245 32.39 -47.15 -12.67
C LEU A 245 30.98 -46.77 -13.14
N ILE A 246 30.20 -47.76 -13.56
CA ILE A 246 28.81 -47.58 -13.98
C ILE A 246 27.96 -47.09 -12.80
N ALA A 247 28.15 -47.68 -11.62
CA ALA A 247 27.43 -47.30 -10.40
C ALA A 247 27.81 -45.91 -9.84
N THR A 248 28.90 -45.30 -10.32
CA THR A 248 29.33 -43.96 -9.89
C THR A 248 28.94 -42.84 -10.84
N LEU A 249 28.35 -43.15 -12.00
CA LEU A 249 27.87 -42.12 -12.91
C LEU A 249 26.57 -41.52 -12.38
N PRO A 250 26.42 -40.18 -12.37
CA PRO A 250 25.15 -39.57 -12.04
C PRO A 250 24.04 -40.02 -13.01
N PRO A 251 22.77 -40.06 -12.56
CA PRO A 251 21.66 -40.31 -13.46
C PRO A 251 21.56 -39.23 -14.53
N GLN A 252 20.92 -39.56 -15.65
CA GLN A 252 20.60 -38.56 -16.67
C GLN A 252 19.51 -37.64 -16.13
N GLN A 253 19.70 -36.34 -16.22
CA GLN A 253 18.81 -35.34 -15.64
C GLN A 253 19.16 -33.97 -16.21
N TYR A 254 18.38 -32.93 -15.91
CA TYR A 254 18.78 -31.60 -16.30
C TYR A 254 20.00 -31.08 -15.52
N PHE A 255 20.86 -30.32 -16.19
CA PHE A 255 22.08 -29.77 -15.60
C PHE A 255 21.80 -28.93 -14.34
N TRP A 256 20.73 -28.13 -14.34
CA TRP A 256 20.35 -27.31 -13.19
C TRP A 256 19.80 -28.12 -12.02
N GLU A 257 19.19 -29.29 -12.25
CA GLU A 257 18.79 -30.24 -11.20
C GLU A 257 20.04 -30.88 -10.58
N MET A 258 21.01 -31.26 -11.42
CA MET A 258 22.30 -31.76 -10.96
C MET A 258 23.08 -30.71 -10.15
N LEU A 259 23.01 -29.43 -10.52
CA LEU A 259 23.63 -28.34 -9.76
C LEU A 259 23.07 -28.22 -8.34
N VAL A 260 21.77 -28.45 -8.15
CA VAL A 260 21.13 -28.46 -6.84
C VAL A 260 21.69 -29.61 -5.99
N GLY A 261 21.75 -30.83 -6.52
CA GLY A 261 22.32 -31.97 -5.77
C GLY A 261 23.80 -31.79 -5.42
N ILE A 262 24.58 -31.14 -6.29
CA ILE A 262 25.97 -30.76 -5.99
C ILE A 262 26.02 -29.72 -4.89
N ALA A 263 25.16 -28.69 -4.95
CA ALA A 263 25.10 -27.63 -3.94
C ALA A 263 24.73 -28.19 -2.57
N ASP A 264 23.69 -29.04 -2.52
CA ASP A 264 23.25 -29.76 -1.32
C ASP A 264 24.41 -30.56 -0.70
N THR A 265 25.08 -31.41 -1.49
CA THR A 265 26.24 -32.19 -1.01
C THR A 265 27.37 -31.29 -0.51
N MET A 266 27.76 -30.27 -1.26
CA MET A 266 28.87 -29.38 -0.89
C MET A 266 28.57 -28.51 0.33
N TYR A 267 27.30 -28.18 0.55
CA TYR A 267 26.87 -27.37 1.66
C TYR A 267 26.81 -28.22 2.93
N HIS A 268 26.08 -29.34 2.89
CA HIS A 268 25.92 -30.23 4.04
C HIS A 268 27.17 -31.03 4.40
N ASP A 269 28.03 -31.34 3.43
CA ASP A 269 29.30 -32.04 3.63
C ASP A 269 30.45 -31.31 2.91
N PRO A 270 30.90 -30.16 3.44
CA PRO A 270 31.95 -29.35 2.80
C PRO A 270 33.31 -30.03 2.84
N ASN A 271 33.49 -31.06 3.68
CA ASN A 271 34.74 -31.78 3.86
C ASN A 271 34.82 -33.06 2.97
N GLY A 272 33.68 -33.52 2.47
CA GLY A 272 33.54 -34.64 1.53
C GLY A 272 33.77 -36.02 2.16
N ASP A 273 33.56 -36.18 3.47
CA ASP A 273 33.76 -37.44 4.19
C ASP A 273 32.52 -38.37 4.17
N GLY A 274 31.42 -37.90 3.57
CA GLY A 274 30.15 -38.61 3.45
C GLY A 274 29.29 -38.54 4.71
N VAL A 275 29.66 -37.71 5.69
CA VAL A 275 28.88 -37.44 6.90
C VAL A 275 28.47 -35.97 6.88
N PRO A 276 27.15 -35.66 6.86
CA PRO A 276 26.70 -34.29 6.95
C PRO A 276 27.21 -33.61 8.23
N ASP A 277 27.85 -32.45 8.08
CA ASP A 277 28.29 -31.59 9.19
C ASP A 277 27.08 -30.96 9.92
N TYR A 278 25.91 -30.92 9.27
CA TYR A 278 24.62 -30.51 9.84
C TYR A 278 23.42 -31.17 9.12
N GLU A 279 22.37 -31.51 9.87
CA GLU A 279 21.17 -32.20 9.36
C GLU A 279 20.23 -31.27 8.57
N THR A 280 20.16 -29.99 8.94
CA THR A 280 19.40 -28.96 8.23
C THR A 280 20.17 -27.65 8.29
N ALA A 281 20.21 -26.91 7.19
CA ALA A 281 20.59 -25.51 7.22
C ALA A 281 19.37 -24.64 6.93
N VAL A 282 19.29 -23.56 7.69
CA VAL A 282 18.26 -22.54 7.52
C VAL A 282 19.02 -21.24 7.38
N PRO A 283 19.54 -20.93 6.18
CA PRO A 283 20.39 -19.78 5.98
C PRO A 283 19.63 -18.49 6.31
N GLN A 284 20.23 -17.70 7.19
CA GLN A 284 19.73 -16.39 7.58
C GLN A 284 20.71 -15.32 7.11
N PHE A 285 20.19 -14.34 6.38
CA PHE A 285 20.97 -13.25 5.83
C PHE A 285 20.53 -11.95 6.50
N THR A 286 21.42 -11.37 7.29
CA THR A 286 21.20 -10.06 7.89
C THR A 286 21.85 -9.00 7.01
N PHE A 287 21.06 -8.03 6.60
CA PHE A 287 21.49 -6.91 5.79
C PHE A 287 21.36 -5.62 6.59
N HIS A 288 22.40 -4.79 6.50
CA HIS A 288 22.42 -3.48 7.13
C HIS A 288 22.54 -2.39 6.07
N GLY A 289 21.79 -1.31 6.25
CA GLY A 289 21.86 -0.12 5.41
C GLY A 289 21.50 -0.42 3.94
N LEU A 290 20.54 -1.31 3.69
CA LEU A 290 20.06 -1.54 2.32
C LEU A 290 19.34 -0.29 1.83
N ASP A 291 19.70 0.17 0.64
CA ASP A 291 19.00 1.25 -0.03
C ASP A 291 17.55 0.83 -0.33
N ILE A 292 16.59 1.66 0.04
CA ILE A 292 15.16 1.41 -0.22
C ILE A 292 14.83 1.56 -1.72
N GLY A 293 15.77 2.07 -2.53
CA GLY A 293 15.65 2.14 -3.98
C GLY A 293 14.87 3.35 -4.47
N VAL A 294 14.64 4.32 -3.59
CA VAL A 294 13.99 5.60 -3.91
C VAL A 294 14.78 6.75 -3.30
N SER A 295 14.93 7.83 -4.04
CA SER A 295 15.55 9.04 -3.53
C SER A 295 14.64 9.78 -2.54
N THR A 296 15.26 10.64 -1.73
CA THR A 296 14.53 11.55 -0.84
C THR A 296 13.48 12.38 -1.59
N GLN A 297 13.82 12.87 -2.78
CA GLN A 297 12.90 13.70 -3.57
C GLN A 297 11.71 12.88 -4.10
N GLU A 298 11.94 11.65 -4.56
CA GLU A 298 10.86 10.77 -5.00
C GLU A 298 9.90 10.42 -3.86
N LEU A 299 10.40 10.22 -2.64
CA LEU A 299 9.57 10.05 -1.45
C LEU A 299 8.70 11.27 -1.18
N VAL A 300 9.28 12.48 -1.23
CA VAL A 300 8.53 13.74 -1.04
C VAL A 300 7.44 13.87 -2.10
N ASP A 301 7.77 13.65 -3.37
CA ASP A 301 6.84 13.77 -4.48
C ASP A 301 5.67 12.78 -4.33
N LYS A 302 5.97 11.53 -3.92
CA LYS A 302 4.95 10.49 -3.69
C LYS A 302 4.05 10.79 -2.50
N VAL A 303 4.59 11.33 -1.41
CA VAL A 303 3.80 11.75 -0.25
C VAL A 303 2.87 12.90 -0.63
N VAL A 304 3.37 13.91 -1.35
CA VAL A 304 2.55 15.05 -1.81
C VAL A 304 1.46 14.59 -2.78
N GLU A 305 1.78 13.68 -3.71
CA GLU A 305 0.80 13.05 -4.62
C GLU A 305 -0.29 12.32 -3.83
N SER A 306 0.09 11.52 -2.83
CA SER A 306 -0.85 10.77 -1.99
C SER A 306 -1.76 11.68 -1.15
N LEU A 307 -1.23 12.78 -0.61
CA LEU A 307 -2.01 13.78 0.14
C LEU A 307 -3.00 14.50 -0.77
N LYS A 308 -2.60 14.87 -1.99
CA LYS A 308 -3.50 15.45 -3.02
C LYS A 308 -4.65 14.51 -3.37
N ALA A 309 -4.37 13.22 -3.53
CA ALA A 309 -5.41 12.23 -3.82
C ALA A 309 -6.42 12.04 -2.66
N GLN A 310 -6.08 12.48 -1.44
CA GLN A 310 -6.88 12.28 -0.23
C GLN A 310 -7.42 13.59 0.36
N GLU A 311 -7.34 14.71 -0.37
CA GLU A 311 -7.68 16.04 0.13
C GLU A 311 -9.09 16.10 0.75
N GLU A 312 -10.11 15.62 0.03
CA GLU A 312 -11.50 15.62 0.50
C GLU A 312 -11.66 14.86 1.83
N LYS A 313 -11.07 13.67 1.91
CA LYS A 313 -11.10 12.82 3.12
C LYS A 313 -10.38 13.50 4.28
N LEU A 314 -9.22 14.11 4.03
CA LEU A 314 -8.49 14.87 5.04
C LEU A 314 -9.31 16.06 5.51
N ALA A 315 -10.00 16.76 4.60
CA ALA A 315 -10.90 17.85 4.92
C ALA A 315 -11.98 17.36 5.89
N THR A 316 -12.71 16.29 5.56
CA THR A 316 -13.76 15.74 6.41
C THR A 316 -13.24 15.37 7.81
N VAL A 317 -12.08 14.70 7.89
CA VAL A 317 -11.49 14.29 9.17
C VAL A 317 -11.06 15.50 10.01
N LEU A 318 -10.47 16.53 9.40
CA LEU A 318 -9.94 17.71 10.10
C LEU A 318 -11.01 18.75 10.47
N VAL A 319 -12.04 18.91 9.65
CA VAL A 319 -13.21 19.74 9.97
C VAL A 319 -13.88 19.21 11.23
N GLY A 320 -13.95 17.88 11.35
CA GLY A 320 -14.61 17.22 12.47
C GLY A 320 -16.09 17.57 12.56
N GLU A 321 -16.63 17.52 13.77
CA GLU A 321 -18.06 17.75 14.03
C GLU A 321 -18.30 19.21 14.47
N PHE A 322 -17.96 20.18 13.62
CA PHE A 322 -18.09 21.62 13.93
C PHE A 322 -19.50 22.00 14.40
N TRP A 323 -20.52 21.32 13.84
CA TRP A 323 -21.94 21.50 14.16
C TRP A 323 -22.28 21.26 15.63
N ARG A 324 -21.46 20.52 16.40
CA ARG A 324 -21.71 20.26 17.81
C ARG A 324 -21.74 21.51 18.68
N ASN A 325 -21.13 22.59 18.22
CA ASN A 325 -21.08 23.86 18.92
C ASN A 325 -22.03 24.91 18.32
N ASN A 326 -22.88 24.52 17.36
CA ASN A 326 -23.84 25.45 16.77
C ASN A 326 -25.09 25.53 17.64
N ASP A 327 -25.48 26.74 18.02
CA ASP A 327 -26.77 26.99 18.65
C ASP A 327 -27.93 26.74 17.65
N PRO A 328 -29.15 26.45 18.12
CA PRO A 328 -30.30 26.17 17.26
C PRO A 328 -30.93 27.44 16.68
N LEU A 329 -30.13 28.24 15.96
CA LEU A 329 -30.57 29.50 15.38
C LEU A 329 -31.55 29.26 14.22
N ASP A 330 -32.66 30.01 14.17
CA ASP A 330 -33.61 30.02 13.05
C ASP A 330 -33.18 30.99 11.95
N PHE A 331 -32.43 32.03 12.34
CA PHE A 331 -31.76 32.91 11.40
C PHE A 331 -30.54 33.55 12.05
N TYR A 332 -29.64 34.02 11.20
CA TYR A 332 -28.42 34.71 11.60
C TYR A 332 -28.20 35.96 10.77
N TYR A 333 -27.38 36.86 11.32
CA TYR A 333 -26.96 38.07 10.65
C TYR A 333 -25.61 37.86 9.97
N TRP A 334 -25.52 38.24 8.70
CA TRP A 334 -24.26 38.20 7.97
C TRP A 334 -24.17 39.29 6.91
N ARG A 335 -22.94 39.69 6.58
CA ARG A 335 -22.67 40.65 5.51
C ARG A 335 -22.37 39.92 4.22
N GLY A 336 -23.20 40.15 3.21
CA GLY A 336 -22.99 39.60 1.87
C GLY A 336 -21.68 40.11 1.25
N GLU A 337 -21.27 39.50 0.15
CA GLU A 337 -20.06 39.85 -0.59
C GLU A 337 -20.08 41.30 -1.11
N ASP A 338 -21.27 41.86 -1.32
CA ASP A 338 -21.52 43.28 -1.62
C ASP A 338 -21.28 44.23 -0.42
N GLY A 339 -20.90 43.69 0.73
CA GLY A 339 -20.65 44.41 1.97
C GLY A 339 -21.91 44.93 2.64
N ARG A 340 -23.11 44.40 2.36
CA ARG A 340 -24.37 44.88 2.95
C ARG A 340 -24.93 43.90 3.98
N PRO A 341 -25.72 44.40 4.97
CA PRO A 341 -26.33 43.56 5.99
C PRO A 341 -27.52 42.76 5.45
N TYR A 342 -27.48 41.44 5.68
CA TYR A 342 -28.57 40.53 5.40
C TYR A 342 -28.90 39.69 6.62
N LEU A 343 -30.16 39.30 6.72
CA LEU A 343 -30.58 38.17 7.54
C LEU A 343 -30.62 36.94 6.64
N TYR A 344 -30.01 35.87 7.12
CA TYR A 344 -30.01 34.56 6.50
C TYR A 344 -30.87 33.65 7.35
N PHE A 345 -31.90 33.07 6.74
CA PHE A 345 -32.74 32.08 7.38
C PHE A 345 -32.02 30.73 7.34
N ALA A 346 -31.96 30.04 8.48
CA ALA A 346 -31.25 28.78 8.60
C ALA A 346 -31.84 27.70 7.68
N ASN A 347 -31.00 26.81 7.15
CA ASN A 347 -31.46 25.74 6.26
C ASN A 347 -30.82 24.37 6.61
N GLU A 348 -30.96 23.41 5.70
CA GLU A 348 -30.46 22.04 5.89
C GLU A 348 -28.91 21.94 5.94
N GLU A 349 -28.19 22.96 5.49
CA GLU A 349 -26.72 23.05 5.53
C GLU A 349 -26.22 23.59 6.90
N ASP A 350 -27.09 24.25 7.68
CA ASP A 350 -26.78 24.82 9.00
C ASP A 350 -26.94 23.77 10.10
N LEU A 351 -26.09 22.76 10.04
CA LEU A 351 -26.10 21.62 10.95
C LEU A 351 -25.95 22.05 12.42
N ARG A 352 -26.67 21.37 13.31
CA ARG A 352 -26.70 21.65 14.75
C ARG A 352 -26.83 20.37 15.57
N PRO A 353 -26.55 20.36 16.89
CA PRO A 353 -26.71 19.15 17.69
C PRO A 353 -28.19 18.84 17.93
N ASP A 354 -28.53 17.55 17.98
CA ASP A 354 -29.87 17.11 18.38
C ASP A 354 -30.11 17.45 19.86
N PRO A 355 -31.18 18.19 20.20
CA PRO A 355 -31.49 18.54 21.59
C PRO A 355 -31.67 17.33 22.52
N GLN A 356 -32.03 16.17 21.98
CA GLN A 356 -32.22 14.92 22.73
C GLN A 356 -30.93 14.09 22.82
N ASP A 357 -29.99 14.28 21.89
CA ASP A 357 -28.70 13.59 21.86
C ASP A 357 -27.62 14.49 21.23
N PRO A 358 -26.87 15.27 22.03
CA PRO A 358 -25.86 16.21 21.51
C PRO A 358 -24.72 15.57 20.69
N ASN A 359 -24.64 14.24 20.66
CA ASN A 359 -23.70 13.51 19.79
C ASN A 359 -24.29 13.15 18.43
N LYS A 360 -25.54 13.50 18.16
CA LYS A 360 -26.19 13.31 16.86
C LYS A 360 -26.37 14.65 16.17
N GLN A 361 -26.11 14.63 14.87
CA GLN A 361 -26.36 15.74 13.98
C GLN A 361 -27.87 15.86 13.74
N LEU A 362 -28.41 17.07 13.92
CA LEU A 362 -29.76 17.45 13.53
C LEU A 362 -29.67 18.35 12.29
N VAL A 363 -30.41 17.98 11.25
CA VAL A 363 -30.61 18.80 10.05
C VAL A 363 -31.83 19.69 10.30
N PRO A 364 -31.70 21.03 10.34
CA PRO A 364 -32.84 21.92 10.49
C PRO A 364 -33.84 21.73 9.35
N SER A 365 -35.14 21.75 9.66
CA SER A 365 -36.20 21.62 8.66
C SER A 365 -37.31 22.59 8.95
N TYR A 366 -37.66 23.41 7.96
CA TYR A 366 -38.64 24.48 8.09
C TYR A 366 -39.74 24.30 7.05
N PRO A 367 -41.00 24.10 7.45
CA PRO A 367 -42.11 23.97 6.50
C PRO A 367 -42.37 25.24 5.68
N THR A 368 -42.06 26.41 6.25
CA THR A 368 -42.30 27.73 5.64
C THR A 368 -41.05 28.62 5.81
N PRO A 369 -39.93 28.33 5.13
CA PRO A 369 -38.67 29.01 5.37
C PRO A 369 -38.69 30.46 4.87
N GLY A 370 -38.01 31.35 5.58
CA GLY A 370 -37.76 32.73 5.17
C GLY A 370 -38.54 33.79 5.94
N PHE A 371 -38.54 35.00 5.40
CA PHE A 371 -39.06 36.21 6.07
C PHE A 371 -40.25 36.81 5.32
N TYR A 372 -41.26 37.26 6.07
CA TYR A 372 -42.54 37.74 5.55
C TYR A 372 -42.86 39.16 6.06
N SER A 373 -43.57 39.96 5.25
CA SER A 373 -44.03 41.30 5.66
C SER A 373 -45.44 41.31 6.26
N CYS A 374 -46.10 40.17 6.35
CA CYS A 374 -47.44 40.02 6.90
C CYS A 374 -47.58 38.77 7.80
N PRO A 375 -48.42 38.80 8.84
CA PRO A 375 -48.61 37.67 9.77
C PRO A 375 -49.40 36.50 9.15
N GLU A 376 -50.00 36.66 7.97
CA GLU A 376 -50.72 35.59 7.28
C GLU A 376 -49.79 34.62 6.53
N PHE A 377 -48.49 34.94 6.38
CA PHE A 377 -47.47 34.14 5.68
C PHE A 377 -47.82 33.78 4.21
N SER A 378 -48.79 34.47 3.61
CA SER A 378 -49.31 34.18 2.28
C SER A 378 -49.20 35.39 1.37
N GLY A 379 -48.42 35.26 0.28
CA GLY A 379 -48.26 36.30 -0.74
C GLY A 379 -47.41 37.50 -0.32
N CYS A 380 -46.74 37.44 0.83
CA CYS A 380 -45.97 38.54 1.42
C CYS A 380 -44.53 38.16 1.80
N LYS A 381 -44.00 37.06 1.24
CA LYS A 381 -42.59 36.67 1.43
C LYS A 381 -41.68 37.75 0.84
N VAL A 382 -40.73 38.24 1.64
CA VAL A 382 -39.76 39.26 1.24
C VAL A 382 -38.35 38.73 1.12
N SER A 383 -38.07 37.54 1.68
CA SER A 383 -36.78 36.88 1.50
C SER A 383 -36.68 36.20 0.14
N GLN A 384 -35.45 36.05 -0.34
CA GLN A 384 -35.13 35.38 -1.60
C GLN A 384 -33.85 34.54 -1.45
N THR A 385 -33.80 33.39 -2.12
CA THR A 385 -32.58 32.57 -2.15
C THR A 385 -31.48 33.13 -3.05
N THR A 386 -31.82 33.94 -4.04
CA THR A 386 -30.86 34.58 -4.94
C THR A 386 -30.97 36.10 -4.82
N VAL A 387 -29.88 36.73 -4.36
CA VAL A 387 -29.76 38.19 -4.27
C VAL A 387 -28.56 38.63 -5.11
N LEU A 388 -28.73 39.72 -5.88
CA LEU A 388 -27.64 40.22 -6.71
C LEU A 388 -26.47 40.70 -5.84
N GLY A 389 -25.27 40.17 -6.10
CA GLY A 389 -24.06 40.51 -5.35
C GLY A 389 -23.85 39.69 -4.07
N VAL A 390 -24.65 38.63 -3.87
CA VAL A 390 -24.45 37.62 -2.84
C VAL A 390 -24.30 36.25 -3.50
N ASP A 391 -23.22 35.54 -3.19
CA ASP A 391 -22.89 34.27 -3.87
C ASP A 391 -23.70 33.09 -3.34
N ASP A 392 -24.10 33.14 -2.07
CA ASP A 392 -24.96 32.14 -1.44
C ASP A 392 -26.33 32.05 -2.15
N LYS A 393 -26.72 30.83 -2.53
CA LYS A 393 -27.95 30.53 -3.28
C LYS A 393 -28.89 29.58 -2.56
N THR A 394 -28.52 29.11 -1.37
CA THR A 394 -29.26 28.07 -0.64
C THR A 394 -30.11 28.67 0.48
N HIS A 395 -29.64 29.71 1.17
CA HIS A 395 -30.38 30.33 2.28
C HIS A 395 -31.42 31.34 1.80
N GLU A 396 -32.55 31.44 2.50
CA GLU A 396 -33.49 32.55 2.29
C GLU A 396 -32.93 33.83 2.91
N LYS A 397 -32.77 34.89 2.10
CA LYS A 397 -32.08 36.12 2.51
C LYS A 397 -32.96 37.34 2.40
N VAL A 398 -32.89 38.24 3.36
CA VAL A 398 -33.51 39.57 3.27
C VAL A 398 -32.53 40.65 3.69
N ARG A 399 -32.48 41.73 2.89
CA ARG A 399 -31.64 42.89 3.19
C ARG A 399 -32.30 43.76 4.26
N LEU A 400 -31.53 44.16 5.26
CA LEU A 400 -31.94 45.22 6.19
C LEU A 400 -31.64 46.58 5.56
N VAL A 401 -32.68 47.35 5.25
CA VAL A 401 -32.57 48.66 4.57
C VAL A 401 -32.98 49.85 5.44
N ASP A 402 -33.78 49.60 6.48
CA ASP A 402 -34.32 50.64 7.36
C ASP A 402 -33.69 50.58 8.75
N THR A 403 -33.77 51.69 9.49
CA THR A 403 -33.36 51.73 10.91
C THR A 403 -34.23 50.82 11.78
N GLN A 404 -35.46 50.53 11.34
CA GLN A 404 -36.37 49.61 11.99
C GLN A 404 -37.16 48.81 10.95
N THR A 405 -37.15 47.49 11.05
CA THR A 405 -37.88 46.58 10.15
C THR A 405 -38.64 45.57 10.99
N ILE A 406 -39.92 45.33 10.68
CA ILE A 406 -40.72 44.27 11.30
C ILE A 406 -40.97 43.20 10.25
N LEU A 407 -40.61 41.96 10.57
CA LEU A 407 -40.83 40.79 9.74
C LEU A 407 -41.54 39.71 10.54
N TYR A 408 -42.19 38.81 9.84
CA TYR A 408 -42.86 37.65 10.39
C TYR A 408 -42.12 36.40 9.93
N VAL A 409 -41.87 35.51 10.88
CA VAL A 409 -41.01 34.34 10.71
C VAL A 409 -41.65 33.13 11.41
N ARG A 410 -41.40 31.92 10.90
CA ARG A 410 -41.76 30.68 11.60
C ARG A 410 -40.51 29.90 11.98
N ASP A 411 -40.52 29.31 13.16
CA ASP A 411 -39.45 28.43 13.61
C ASP A 411 -39.56 27.03 12.97
N ASP A 412 -38.69 26.12 13.39
CA ASP A 412 -38.62 24.73 12.91
C ASP A 412 -39.85 23.90 13.32
N GLN A 413 -40.58 24.33 14.35
CA GLN A 413 -41.87 23.77 14.77
C GLN A 413 -43.06 24.41 14.04
N ASN A 414 -42.79 25.36 13.15
CA ASN A 414 -43.76 26.12 12.37
C ASN A 414 -44.66 27.04 13.23
N ASP A 415 -44.19 27.43 14.42
CA ASP A 415 -44.84 28.43 15.26
C ASP A 415 -44.53 29.86 14.76
N PRO A 416 -45.51 30.79 14.74
CA PRO A 416 -45.33 32.12 14.17
C PRO A 416 -44.82 33.17 15.17
N TYR A 417 -43.91 34.03 14.70
CA TYR A 417 -43.33 35.12 15.47
C TYR A 417 -43.33 36.43 14.68
N GLU A 418 -43.57 37.54 15.39
CA GLU A 418 -43.21 38.89 14.95
C GLU A 418 -41.80 39.21 15.43
N VAL A 419 -40.93 39.59 14.51
CA VAL A 419 -39.54 39.91 14.78
C VAL A 419 -39.26 41.35 14.35
N GLN A 420 -38.93 42.18 15.34
CA GLN A 420 -38.56 43.57 15.15
C GLN A 420 -37.03 43.70 15.15
N PHE A 421 -36.48 44.14 14.03
CA PHE A 421 -35.08 44.44 13.82
C PHE A 421 -34.85 45.94 13.96
N THR A 422 -33.85 46.34 14.74
CA THR A 422 -33.38 47.73 14.83
C THR A 422 -31.91 47.77 14.47
N VAL A 423 -31.57 48.45 13.37
CA VAL A 423 -30.18 48.59 12.94
C VAL A 423 -29.57 49.77 13.70
N ALA A 424 -28.70 49.47 14.66
CA ALA A 424 -28.08 50.50 15.51
C ALA A 424 -26.93 51.21 14.79
N ASN A 425 -26.13 50.43 14.06
CA ASN A 425 -25.06 50.88 13.20
C ASN A 425 -24.73 49.76 12.20
N ASP A 426 -23.67 49.94 11.42
CA ASP A 426 -23.24 48.94 10.45
C ASP A 426 -22.76 47.60 11.08
N ALA A 427 -22.45 47.54 12.37
CA ALA A 427 -21.93 46.34 13.02
C ALA A 427 -22.93 45.63 13.95
N GLU A 428 -24.07 46.24 14.27
CA GLU A 428 -24.95 45.74 15.34
C GLU A 428 -26.43 45.92 14.98
N ILE A 429 -27.19 44.84 15.16
CA ILE A 429 -28.65 44.82 15.09
C ILE A 429 -29.22 44.40 16.45
N PHE A 430 -30.29 45.06 16.87
CA PHE A 430 -31.10 44.61 17.99
C PHE A 430 -32.32 43.88 17.47
N VAL A 431 -32.59 42.72 18.05
CA VAL A 431 -33.71 41.87 17.67
C VAL A 431 -34.67 41.75 18.86
N ARG A 432 -35.96 41.97 18.61
CA ARG A 432 -37.03 41.70 19.56
C ARG A 432 -38.00 40.70 18.95
N VAL A 433 -38.16 39.56 19.61
CA VAL A 433 -39.05 38.47 19.20
C VAL A 433 -40.33 38.52 20.02
N THR A 434 -41.49 38.40 19.35
CA THR A 434 -42.81 38.34 19.98
C THR A 434 -43.61 37.18 19.37
N PRO A 435 -44.00 36.16 20.15
CA PRO A 435 -44.88 35.09 19.67
C PRO A 435 -46.25 35.64 19.23
N LEU A 436 -46.84 35.06 18.17
CA LEU A 436 -48.14 35.48 17.61
C LEU A 436 -49.35 34.64 18.03
#